data_AF-A0A7X6DRX3-F1
#
_entry.id   AF-A0A7X6DRX3-F1
#
_cell.length_a   1.000
_cell.length_b   1.000
_cell.length_c   1.000
_cell.angle_alpha   90.00
_cell.angle_beta   90.00
_cell.angle_gamma   90.00
#
_symmetry.space_group_name_H-M   'P 1'
#
loop_
_entity.id
_entity.type
_entity.pdbx_description
1 polymer ?
#
loop_
_entity_poly.entity_id
_entity_poly.type
_entity_poly.pdbx_seq_one_letter_code
_entity_poly.pdbx_strand_id
1 'polypeptide(L)'
;MIATGPSNAVVIFSDGTFVVASPPDVEPADLIAALLAARPFLESHHANAYETLDQYIASDKETQRMARLENIMGAIQNNLPQIPELKDALRRFLEEKER
;
A
#
# COMPACT_ATOMS: atom_id res chain seq x y z
N MET A 1 -13.99 28.28 -6.78
CA MET A 1 -13.66 28.98 -5.51
C MET A 1 -13.74 27.97 -4.37
N ILE A 2 -12.86 28.03 -3.37
CA ILE A 2 -12.93 27.16 -2.19
C ILE A 2 -13.23 28.03 -0.98
N ALA A 3 -14.29 27.70 -0.22
CA ALA A 3 -14.60 28.31 1.07
C ALA A 3 -14.42 27.27 2.17
N THR A 4 -13.64 27.57 3.21
CA THR A 4 -13.34 26.64 4.30
C THR A 4 -14.08 27.05 5.58
N GLY A 5 -14.75 26.08 6.20
CA GLY A 5 -15.26 26.16 7.57
C GLY A 5 -14.36 25.35 8.52
N PRO A 6 -14.69 25.29 9.82
CA PRO A 6 -13.86 24.64 10.83
C PRO A 6 -13.58 23.16 10.56
N SER A 7 -14.50 22.48 9.87
CA SER A 7 -14.46 21.04 9.65
C SER A 7 -14.94 20.64 8.26
N ASN A 8 -15.11 21.58 7.33
CA ASN A 8 -15.63 21.31 5.99
C ASN A 8 -15.02 22.30 4.99
N ALA A 9 -14.94 21.92 3.74
CA ALA A 9 -14.66 22.80 2.61
C ALA A 9 -15.86 22.77 1.65
N VAL A 10 -16.13 23.90 0.99
CA VAL A 10 -17.08 23.98 -0.11
C VAL A 10 -16.30 24.32 -1.37
N VAL A 11 -16.41 23.46 -2.38
CA VAL A 11 -15.86 23.69 -3.72
C VAL A 11 -16.98 24.22 -4.60
N ILE A 12 -16.84 25.47 -5.06
CA ILE A 12 -17.83 26.16 -5.91
C ILE A 12 -17.30 26.21 -7.35
N PHE A 13 -18.08 25.66 -8.27
CA PHE A 13 -17.80 25.64 -9.70
C PHE A 13 -18.20 26.95 -10.38
N SER A 14 -17.69 27.21 -11.58
CA SER A 14 -17.91 28.47 -12.29
C SER A 14 -19.36 28.70 -12.73
N ASP A 15 -20.18 27.66 -12.79
CA ASP A 15 -21.61 27.73 -13.08
C ASP A 15 -22.48 27.99 -11.84
N GLY A 16 -21.86 28.17 -10.67
CA GLY A 16 -22.54 28.42 -9.40
C GLY A 16 -22.99 27.15 -8.67
N THR A 17 -22.75 25.95 -9.23
CA THR A 17 -22.94 24.69 -8.50
C THR A 17 -21.82 24.50 -7.47
N PHE A 18 -22.04 23.63 -6.46
CA PHE A 18 -21.06 23.39 -5.41
C PHE A 18 -21.08 21.97 -4.86
N VAL A 19 -19.96 21.55 -4.28
CA VAL A 19 -19.79 20.31 -3.51
C VAL A 19 -19.29 20.65 -2.12
N VAL A 20 -19.90 20.05 -1.10
CA VAL A 20 -19.39 20.09 0.28
C VAL A 20 -18.46 18.90 0.47
N ALA A 21 -17.19 19.18 0.75
CA ALA A 21 -16.18 18.20 1.11
C ALA A 21 -15.97 18.27 2.63
N SER A 22 -16.39 17.22 3.33
CA SER A 22 -15.96 16.99 4.71
C SER A 22 -14.62 16.26 4.71
N PRO A 23 -13.69 16.52 5.64
CA PRO A 23 -12.53 15.68 5.85
C PRO A 23 -13.09 14.28 6.14
N PRO A 24 -12.85 13.31 5.26
CA PRO A 24 -13.48 12.03 5.45
C PRO A 24 -12.78 11.33 6.63
N ASP A 25 -13.51 10.43 7.28
CA ASP A 25 -12.87 9.37 8.07
C ASP A 25 -12.24 8.40 7.06
N VAL A 26 -11.06 8.78 6.53
CA VAL A 26 -10.43 8.05 5.42
C VAL A 26 -9.53 6.97 6.00
N GLU A 27 -9.83 5.72 5.67
CA GLU A 27 -8.90 4.62 5.88
C GLU A 27 -7.58 4.92 5.14
N PRO A 28 -6.40 4.64 5.73
CA PRO A 28 -5.12 4.99 5.11
C PRO A 28 -4.98 4.51 3.65
N ALA A 29 -5.55 3.35 3.31
CA ALA A 29 -5.54 2.80 1.96
C ALA A 29 -6.31 3.68 0.96
N ASP A 30 -7.47 4.20 1.35
CA ASP A 30 -8.30 5.05 0.50
C ASP A 30 -7.63 6.41 0.29
N LEU A 31 -6.94 6.93 1.31
CA LEU A 31 -6.16 8.16 1.21
C LEU A 31 -4.99 7.99 0.22
N ILE A 32 -4.24 6.90 0.32
CA ILE A 32 -3.14 6.60 -0.60
C ILE A 32 -3.67 6.48 -2.03
N ALA A 33 -4.78 5.76 -2.25
CA ALA A 33 -5.39 5.62 -3.56
C ALA A 33 -5.82 6.98 -4.16
N ALA A 34 -6.43 7.85 -3.35
CA ALA A 34 -6.81 9.19 -3.76
C ALA A 34 -5.59 10.06 -4.11
N LEU A 35 -4.53 10.01 -3.30
CA LEU A 35 -3.28 10.74 -3.56
C LEU A 35 -2.58 10.26 -4.84
N LEU A 36 -2.56 8.95 -5.10
CA LEU A 36 -2.00 8.40 -6.33
C LEU A 36 -2.83 8.80 -7.56
N ALA A 37 -4.16 8.78 -7.46
CA ALA A 37 -5.03 9.26 -8.53
C ALA A 37 -4.86 10.76 -8.82
N ALA A 38 -4.58 11.56 -7.79
CA ALA A 38 -4.33 13.00 -7.90
C ALA A 38 -2.90 13.36 -8.35
N ARG A 39 -1.97 12.40 -8.41
CA ARG A 39 -0.55 12.62 -8.73
C ARG A 39 -0.33 13.47 -9.99
N PRO A 40 -1.01 13.24 -11.13
CA PRO A 40 -0.81 14.05 -12.35
C PRO A 40 -1.06 15.55 -12.16
N PHE A 41 -1.84 15.94 -11.14
CA PHE A 41 -2.21 17.33 -10.86
C PHE A 41 -1.38 17.94 -9.73
N LEU A 42 -0.92 17.13 -8.77
CA LEU A 42 -0.30 17.60 -7.53
C LEU A 42 1.22 17.44 -7.50
N GLU A 43 1.79 16.48 -8.24
CA GLU A 43 3.22 16.15 -8.15
C GLU A 43 4.13 17.30 -8.58
N SER A 44 3.75 18.06 -9.61
CA SER A 44 4.53 19.23 -10.05
C SER A 44 4.69 20.30 -8.96
N HIS A 45 3.76 20.36 -8.00
CA HIS A 45 3.80 21.29 -6.87
C HIS A 45 4.34 20.66 -5.59
N HIS A 46 4.29 19.32 -5.48
CA HIS A 46 4.57 18.57 -4.26
C HIS A 46 5.47 17.34 -4.50
N ALA A 47 6.47 17.47 -5.36
CA ALA A 47 7.34 16.36 -5.77
C ALA A 47 7.96 15.61 -4.58
N ASN A 48 8.53 16.33 -3.61
CA ASN A 48 9.15 15.72 -2.42
C ASN A 48 8.16 14.90 -1.57
N ALA A 49 6.88 15.32 -1.53
CA ALA A 49 5.85 14.60 -0.79
C ALA A 49 5.49 13.29 -1.50
N TYR A 50 5.45 13.28 -2.83
CA TYR A 50 5.22 12.06 -3.61
C TYR A 50 6.41 11.11 -3.60
N GLU A 51 7.64 11.61 -3.56
CA GLU A 51 8.83 10.78 -3.35
C GLU A 51 8.77 10.10 -1.98
N THR A 52 8.40 10.84 -0.93
CA THR A 52 8.21 10.28 0.41
C THR A 52 7.09 9.25 0.43
N LEU A 53 5.97 9.52 -0.25
CA LEU A 53 4.87 8.56 -0.39
C LEU A 53 5.34 7.26 -1.08
N ASP A 54 6.13 7.36 -2.15
CA ASP A 54 6.67 6.20 -2.85
C ASP A 54 7.60 5.37 -1.97
N GLN A 55 8.43 6.02 -1.15
CA GLN A 55 9.28 5.35 -0.17
C GLN A 55 8.44 4.58 0.87
N TYR A 56 7.35 5.16 1.36
CA TYR A 56 6.46 4.48 2.30
C TYR A 56 5.74 3.29 1.68
N ILE A 57 5.23 3.44 0.45
CA ILE A 57 4.60 2.33 -0.29
C ILE A 57 5.60 1.19 -0.51
N ALA A 58 6.83 1.51 -0.89
CA ALA A 58 7.88 0.51 -1.09
C ALA A 58 8.24 -0.21 0.22
N SER A 59 8.35 0.53 1.32
CA SER A 59 8.62 -0.04 2.65
C SER A 59 7.51 -0.97 3.11
N ASP A 60 6.23 -0.57 2.99
CA ASP A 60 5.10 -1.41 3.39
C ASP A 60 5.07 -2.72 2.59
N LYS A 61 5.29 -2.64 1.27
CA LYS A 61 5.36 -3.82 0.40
C LYS A 61 6.47 -4.79 0.84
N GLU A 62 7.63 -4.26 1.24
CA GLU A 62 8.74 -5.09 1.70
C GLU A 62 8.44 -5.71 3.08
N THR A 63 7.87 -4.94 4.00
CA THR A 63 7.42 -5.45 5.30
C THR A 63 6.42 -6.59 5.14
N GLN A 64 5.44 -6.44 4.26
CA GLN A 64 4.48 -7.50 3.94
C GLN A 64 5.15 -8.72 3.30
N ARG A 65 6.16 -8.52 2.44
CA ARG A 65 6.93 -9.62 1.84
C ARG A 65 7.68 -10.41 2.91
N MET A 66 8.34 -9.72 3.82
CA MET A 66 9.07 -10.34 4.94
C MET A 66 8.13 -11.11 5.85
N ALA A 67 7.00 -10.54 6.24
CA ALA A 67 6.00 -11.24 7.06
C ALA A 67 5.47 -12.52 6.39
N ARG A 68 5.26 -12.50 5.06
CA ARG A 68 4.89 -13.71 4.31
C ARG A 68 5.99 -14.77 4.33
N LEU A 69 7.25 -14.37 4.18
CA LEU A 69 8.39 -15.30 4.24
C LEU A 69 8.53 -15.92 5.64
N GLU A 70 8.40 -15.12 6.69
CA GLU A 70 8.42 -15.58 8.07
C GLU A 70 7.32 -16.62 8.33
N ASN A 71 6.10 -16.37 7.84
CA ASN A 71 4.99 -17.31 7.93
C ASN A 71 5.29 -18.65 7.21
N ILE A 72 5.90 -18.60 6.02
CA ILE A 72 6.30 -19.80 5.27
C ILE A 72 7.37 -20.57 6.04
N MET A 73 8.40 -19.89 6.53
CA MET A 73 9.48 -20.51 7.30
C MET A 73 8.95 -21.16 8.58
N GLY A 74 8.06 -20.47 9.30
CA GLY A 74 7.37 -21.02 10.46
C GLY A 74 6.54 -22.26 10.11
N ALA A 75 5.80 -22.22 9.00
CA ALA A 75 5.05 -23.38 8.53
C ALA A 75 5.96 -24.58 8.21
N ILE A 76 7.09 -24.36 7.54
CA ILE A 76 8.06 -25.44 7.25
C ILE A 76 8.61 -26.00 8.57
N GLN A 77 9.07 -25.15 9.48
CA GLN A 77 9.65 -25.58 10.76
C GLN A 77 8.66 -26.40 11.59
N ASN A 78 7.39 -25.99 11.63
CA ASN A 78 6.35 -26.66 12.39
C ASN A 78 5.98 -28.05 11.81
N ASN A 79 6.02 -28.19 10.49
CA ASN A 79 5.62 -29.44 9.81
C ASN A 79 6.76 -30.43 9.63
N LEU A 80 8.02 -29.98 9.62
CA LEU A 80 9.20 -30.83 9.37
C LEU A 80 9.29 -32.07 10.29
N PRO A 81 8.99 -31.99 11.61
CA PRO A 81 9.01 -33.17 12.47
C PRO A 81 7.92 -34.20 12.15
N GLN A 82 6.81 -33.74 11.59
CA GLN A 82 5.64 -34.58 11.26
C GLN A 82 5.71 -35.13 9.84
N ILE A 83 6.43 -34.45 8.93
CA ILE A 83 6.58 -34.80 7.52
C ILE A 83 8.07 -34.81 7.17
N PRO A 84 8.83 -35.88 7.51
CA PRO A 84 10.27 -35.94 7.29
C PRO A 84 10.67 -35.83 5.80
N GLU A 85 9.83 -36.32 4.90
CA GLU A 85 10.04 -36.28 3.43
C GLU A 85 9.94 -34.85 2.86
N LEU A 86 9.36 -33.92 3.61
CA LEU A 86 9.21 -32.51 3.21
C LEU A 86 10.57 -31.87 2.90
N LYS A 87 11.61 -32.25 3.63
CA LYS A 87 12.98 -31.75 3.40
C LYS A 87 13.48 -32.09 2.00
N ASP A 88 13.34 -33.35 1.59
CA ASP A 88 13.84 -33.83 0.31
C ASP A 88 12.94 -33.37 -0.85
N ALA A 89 11.65 -33.17 -0.60
CA ALA A 89 10.73 -32.53 -1.55
C ALA A 89 11.09 -31.05 -1.78
N LEU A 90 11.33 -30.27 -0.71
CA LEU A 90 11.75 -28.87 -0.79
C LEU A 90 13.08 -28.71 -1.53
N ARG A 91 14.06 -29.58 -1.26
CA ARG A 91 15.35 -29.57 -1.97
C ARG A 91 15.15 -29.71 -3.49
N ARG A 92 14.41 -30.73 -3.92
CA ARG A 92 14.13 -30.96 -5.35
C ARG A 92 13.40 -29.79 -6.00
N PHE A 93 12.42 -29.22 -5.30
CA PHE A 93 11.69 -28.04 -5.80
C PHE A 93 12.62 -26.84 -6.02
N LEU A 94 13.58 -26.59 -5.12
CA LEU A 94 14.54 -25.50 -5.29
C LEU A 94 15.51 -25.77 -6.45
N GLU A 95 16.04 -26.99 -6.57
CA GLU A 95 16.92 -27.40 -7.67
C GLU A 95 16.24 -27.26 -9.05
N GLU A 96 14.93 -27.51 -9.15
CA GLU A 96 14.15 -27.33 -10.37
C GLU A 96 13.94 -25.85 -10.76
N LYS A 97 13.94 -24.93 -9.79
CA LYS A 97 13.72 -23.49 -10.02
C LYS A 97 14.99 -22.70 -10.31
N GLU A 98 16.16 -23.26 -10.00
CA GLU A 98 17.46 -22.66 -10.28
C GLU A 98 18.01 -23.02 -11.69
N ARG A 99 17.29 -23.85 -12.47
CA ARG A 99 17.56 -24.16 -13.88
C ARG A 99 16.89 -23.19 -14.84
#